data_AF-A0AAD9BUG5-F1
#
_entry.id   AF-A0AAD9BUG5-F1
#
_cell.length_a   1.000
_cell.length_b   1.000
_cell.length_c   1.000
_cell.angle_alpha   90.00
_cell.angle_beta   90.00
_cell.angle_gamma   90.00
#
_symmetry.space_group_name_H-M   'P 1'
#
loop_
_entity.id
_entity.type
_entity.pdbx_description
1 polymer ?
#
loop_
_entity_poly.entity_id
_entity_poly.type
_entity_poly.pdbx_seq_one_letter_code
_entity_poly.pdbx_strand_id
1 'polypeptide(L)' 'MAGAQPGVHALQLKPVSVPESLRRGTKFMKWDDDSTTVTPVTLTVDPKGYFLYWTDQNNCFMLDELGKNFLHFFTGSYF' A
#
# COMPACT_ATOMS: atom_id res chain seq x y z
N MET A 1 -55.09 16.67 4.34
CA MET A 1 -53.77 17.32 4.38
C MET A 1 -52.74 16.23 4.62
N ALA A 2 -52.01 15.80 3.59
CA ALA A 2 -50.99 14.76 3.73
C ALA A 2 -49.68 15.42 4.18
N GLY A 3 -49.17 15.05 5.36
CA GLY A 3 -47.87 15.47 5.84
C GLY A 3 -46.76 14.81 5.03
N ALA A 4 -46.25 15.51 4.02
CA ALA A 4 -45.01 15.12 3.37
C ALA A 4 -43.87 15.32 4.38
N GLN A 5 -43.21 14.24 4.80
CA GLN A 5 -41.96 14.35 5.56
C GLN A 5 -40.90 14.98 4.64
N PRO A 6 -40.40 16.19 4.92
CA PRO A 6 -39.44 16.84 4.05
C PRO A 6 -38.08 16.14 4.19
N GLY A 7 -37.62 15.55 3.09
CA GLY A 7 -36.21 15.38 2.71
C GLY A 7 -35.23 14.94 3.79
N VAL A 8 -35.04 13.63 3.94
CA VAL A 8 -33.77 13.07 4.42
C VAL A 8 -33.10 12.29 3.30
N HIS A 9 -32.84 12.97 2.17
CA HIS A 9 -31.67 12.61 1.38
C HIS A 9 -30.49 13.41 1.92
N ALA A 10 -30.19 13.24 3.21
CA ALA A 10 -28.89 13.63 3.72
C ALA A 10 -27.88 12.73 3.00
N LEU A 11 -27.10 13.30 2.09
CA LEU A 11 -25.95 12.63 1.49
C LEU A 11 -25.02 12.24 2.63
N GLN A 12 -25.14 11.00 3.11
CA GLN A 12 -24.32 10.46 4.17
C GLN A 12 -22.91 10.25 3.60
N LEU A 13 -22.10 11.30 3.67
CA LEU A 13 -20.68 11.22 3.31
C LEU A 13 -20.02 10.24 4.28
N LYS A 14 -19.65 9.08 3.76
CA LYS A 14 -18.90 8.09 4.52
C LYS A 14 -17.43 8.48 4.51
N PRO A 15 -16.71 8.36 5.64
CA PRO A 15 -15.26 8.51 5.63
C PRO A 15 -14.65 7.49 4.66
N VAL A 16 -13.56 7.87 4.01
CA VAL A 16 -12.79 6.97 3.16
C VAL A 16 -12.34 5.78 3.99
N SER A 17 -12.66 4.57 3.51
CA SER A 17 -12.19 3.33 4.08
C SER A 17 -11.27 2.66 3.08
N VAL A 18 -10.01 2.49 3.45
CA VAL A 18 -9.00 1.88 2.57
C VAL A 18 -9.03 0.36 2.75
N PRO A 19 -9.28 -0.41 1.68
CA PRO A 19 -9.23 -1.87 1.70
C PRO A 19 -7.89 -2.41 2.23
N GLU A 20 -7.94 -3.53 2.93
CA GLU A 20 -6.73 -4.16 3.48
C GLU A 20 -5.73 -4.57 2.38
N SER A 21 -6.21 -4.96 1.20
CA SER A 21 -5.37 -5.28 0.04
C SER A 21 -4.50 -4.09 -0.40
N LEU A 22 -5.06 -2.87 -0.39
CA LEU A 22 -4.33 -1.65 -0.72
C LEU A 22 -3.38 -1.22 0.41
N ARG A 23 -3.71 -1.55 1.67
CA ARG A 23 -2.85 -1.27 2.82
C ARG A 23 -1.68 -2.25 2.94
N ARG A 24 -1.89 -3.51 2.57
CA ARG A 24 -0.88 -4.58 2.59
C ARG A 24 0.12 -4.42 1.45
N GLY A 25 -0.28 -3.75 0.38
CA GLY A 25 0.51 -3.53 -0.81
C GLY A 25 0.25 -4.60 -1.86
N THR A 26 0.15 -4.18 -3.11
CA THR A 26 -0.05 -5.05 -4.27
C THR A 26 1.05 -4.82 -5.30
N LYS A 27 1.51 -5.87 -5.98
CA LYS A 27 2.58 -5.76 -6.98
C LYS A 27 2.02 -5.27 -8.32
N PHE A 28 2.67 -4.27 -8.89
CA PHE A 28 2.37 -3.69 -10.19
C PHE A 28 3.64 -3.50 -11.02
N MET A 29 3.47 -3.27 -12.32
CA MET A 29 4.55 -2.89 -13.22
C MET A 29 4.48 -1.39 -13.47
N LYS A 30 5.51 -0.65 -13.07
CA LYS A 30 5.69 0.75 -13.44
C LYS A 30 6.36 0.78 -14.81
N TRP A 31 5.76 1.51 -15.74
CA TRP A 31 6.25 1.73 -17.09
C TRP A 31 6.03 3.22 -17.41
N ASP A 32 6.91 3.80 -18.21
CA ASP A 32 6.86 5.20 -18.64
C ASP A 32 6.97 5.21 -20.17
N ASP A 33 6.16 5.99 -20.89
CA ASP A 33 6.12 5.97 -22.37
C ASP A 33 7.48 6.31 -23.02
N ASP A 34 8.28 7.16 -22.35
CA ASP A 34 9.60 7.57 -22.81
C ASP A 34 10.71 6.56 -22.46
N SER A 35 10.38 5.49 -21.72
CA SER A 35 11.33 4.53 -21.19
C SER A 35 10.92 3.10 -21.53
N THR A 36 11.79 2.35 -22.22
CA THR A 36 11.57 0.92 -22.47
C THR A 36 11.70 0.06 -21.20
N THR A 37 12.02 0.66 -20.05
CA THR A 37 12.21 -0.04 -18.79
C THR A 37 10.89 -0.21 -18.04
N VAL A 38 10.59 -1.46 -17.71
CA VAL A 38 9.46 -1.84 -16.86
C VAL A 38 10.02 -2.25 -15.50
N THR A 39 9.66 -1.51 -14.45
CA THR A 39 10.13 -1.78 -13.09
C THR A 39 9.00 -2.34 -12.24
N PRO A 40 9.18 -3.53 -11.64
CA PRO A 40 8.17 -4.06 -10.75
C PRO A 40 8.18 -3.29 -9.42
N VAL A 41 7.01 -2.82 -8.99
CA VAL A 41 6.85 -2.02 -7.76
C VAL A 41 5.76 -2.60 -6.87
N THR A 42 5.87 -2.39 -5.56
CA THR A 42 4.78 -2.66 -4.62
C THR A 42 4.06 -1.35 -4.33
N LEU A 43 2.77 -1.30 -4.60
CA LEU A 43 1.94 -0.10 -4.51
C LEU A 43 1.06 -0.19 -3.26
N THR A 44 1.13 0.82 -2.40
CA THR A 44 0.49 0.82 -1.07
C THR A 44 -0.20 2.16 -0.80
N VAL A 45 -1.34 2.10 -0.10
CA VAL A 45 -2.13 3.27 0.32
C VAL A 45 -2.06 3.42 1.84
N ASP A 46 -1.94 4.65 2.33
CA ASP A 46 -1.97 4.90 3.78
C ASP A 46 -3.37 4.63 4.38
N PRO A 47 -3.50 4.31 5.68
CA PRO A 47 -4.78 3.97 6.28
C PRO A 47 -5.87 5.06 6.19
N LYS A 48 -5.49 6.33 6.04
CA LYS A 48 -6.43 7.45 5.89
C LYS A 48 -6.80 7.71 4.43
N GLY A 49 -6.11 7.08 3.47
CA GLY A 49 -6.42 7.15 2.04
C GLY A 49 -6.03 8.47 1.39
N TYR A 50 -5.02 9.15 1.91
CA TYR A 50 -4.51 10.43 1.41
C TYR A 50 -3.36 10.27 0.41
N PHE A 51 -2.51 9.25 0.61
CA PHE A 51 -1.29 9.07 -0.13
C PHE A 51 -1.22 7.67 -0.72
N LEU A 52 -0.84 7.65 -2.00
CA LEU A 52 -0.39 6.47 -2.68
C LEU A 52 1.12 6.54 -2.86
N TYR A 53 1.82 5.50 -2.44
CA TYR A 53 3.26 5.39 -2.60
C TYR A 53 3.64 4.01 -3.12
N TRP A 54 4.81 3.94 -3.76
CA TRP A 54 5.33 2.69 -4.29
C TRP A 54 6.76 2.46 -3.82
N THR A 55 7.13 1.20 -3.65
CA THR A 55 8.49 0.78 -3.36
C THR A 55 9.00 -0.12 -4.48
N ASP A 56 10.21 0.19 -4.96
CA ASP A 56 10.90 -0.69 -5.91
C ASP A 56 11.28 -2.01 -5.20
N GLN A 57 11.16 -3.12 -5.92
CA GLN A 57 11.62 -4.42 -5.46
C GLN A 57 13.10 -4.44 -5.11
N ASN A 58 13.93 -3.58 -5.73
CA ASN A 58 15.35 -3.51 -5.40
C ASN A 58 15.59 -3.11 -3.93
N ASN A 59 14.78 -2.19 -3.39
CA ASN A 59 14.86 -1.81 -1.98
C ASN A 59 14.22 -2.86 -1.05
N CYS A 60 13.23 -3.60 -1.54
CA CYS A 60 12.62 -4.70 -0.77
C CYS A 60 13.63 -5.86 -0.61
N PHE A 61 14.33 -6.24 -1.69
CA PHE A 61 15.35 -7.28 -1.66
C PHE A 61 16.51 -6.89 -0.74
N MET A 62 17.01 -5.66 -0.83
CA MET A 62 18.07 -5.14 0.05
C MET A 62 17.69 -5.17 1.53
N LEU A 63 16.46 -4.77 1.89
CA LEU A 63 16.01 -4.77 3.29
C LEU A 63 15.78 -6.19 3.83
N ASP A 64 15.29 -7.10 2.98
CA ASP A 64 15.10 -8.51 3.34
C ASP A 64 16.45 -9.23 3.51
N GLU A 65 17.42 -8.95 2.64
CA GLU A 65 18.78 -9.50 2.71
C GLU A 65 19.57 -8.93 3.89
N LEU A 66 19.50 -7.62 4.13
CA LEU A 66 20.06 -7.02 5.34
C LEU A 66 19.40 -7.59 6.60
N GLY A 67 18.07 -7.69 6.64
CA GLY A 67 17.35 -8.28 7.78
C GLY A 67 17.74 -9.73 8.05
N LYS A 68 17.94 -10.54 7.00
CA LYS A 68 18.45 -11.92 7.09
C LYS A 68 19.90 -11.99 7.57
N ASN A 69 20.76 -11.10 7.08
CA ASN A 69 22.15 -11.00 7.52
C ASN A 69 22.25 -10.57 8.98
N PHE A 70 21.45 -9.58 9.41
CA PHE A 70 21.33 -9.20 10.81
C PHE A 70 20.84 -10.36 11.69
N LEU A 71 19.83 -11.12 11.25
CA LEU A 71 19.36 -12.30 11.98
C LEU A 71 20.46 -13.37 12.10
N HIS A 72 21.22 -13.63 11.03
CA HIS A 72 22.33 -14.57 11.04
C HIS A 72 23.45 -14.15 12.01
N PHE A 73 23.72 -12.85 12.16
CA PHE A 73 24.64 -12.33 13.18
C PHE A 73 24.14 -12.55 14.62
N PHE A 74 22.83 -12.59 14.86
CA PHE A 74 22.26 -12.87 16.18
C PHE A 74 22.08 -14.36 16.46
N THR A 75 21.98 -15.22 15.43
CA THR A 75 21.77 -16.66 15.57
C THR A 75 23.02 -17.51 15.30
N GLY A 76 24.15 -16.90 14.92
CA GLY A 76 25.39 -17.59 14.56
C GLY A 76 26.37 -17.77 15.72
N SER A 77 26.50 -19.03 16.17
CA SER A 77 27.58 -19.64 16.98
C SER A 77 27.74 -19.22 18.45
N TYR A 78 26.96 -19.89 19.30
CA TYR A 78 27.53 -20.61 20.45
C TYR A 78 27.27 -22.11 20.24
N PHE A 79 28.14 -22.77 19.48
CA PHE A 79 28.59 -24.17 19.55
C PHE A 79 29.42 -24.47 18.30
#